data_AF-A0A947B8K0-F1
#
_entry.id   AF-A0A947B8K0-F1
#
_cell.length_a   1.000
_cell.length_b   1.000
_cell.length_c   1.000
_cell.angle_alpha   90.00
_cell.angle_beta   90.00
_cell.angle_gamma   90.00
#
_symmetry.space_group_name_H-M   'P 1'
#
loop_
_entity.id
_entity.type
_entity.pdbx_description
1 polymer ?
#
loop_
_entity_poly.entity_id
_entity_poly.type
_entity_poly.pdbx_seq_one_letter_code
_entity_poly.pdbx_strand_id
1 'polypeptide(L)'
;TNLSPDHLDRHGGLGGYFAAKRRLFVEGGPDRAVIGVDEAEGRFLAGQLSEGAGDDRVIRVSVERKLEGPGWHVFARKGYLSEYRKARQVASLDLRAIRGLPGAHNHQNACAAYGALRALGLSPKIIEQGFETFQGLPHRSQIVGEKGGVVFVNDSKATNVEAAARALQAFDRIRWIVGGQMKDGGLAKLRPCADRVVKAYVIGRQAREVALEIAEIPHEVCETMAKAVATAASEAEAGDTVLLAPAAASFDQYDNFERRGEDFVAEVSKHL
;
A
#
# COMPACT_ATOMS: atom_id res chain seq x y z
N THR A 1 -9.65 0.02 -6.76
CA THR A 1 -9.71 1.35 -6.12
C THR A 1 -9.19 2.43 -7.03
N ASN A 2 -8.12 2.17 -7.78
CA ASN A 2 -7.62 3.02 -8.86
C ASN A 2 -7.15 2.18 -10.07
N LEU A 3 -6.79 2.83 -11.17
CA LEU A 3 -6.08 2.23 -12.29
C LEU A 3 -4.73 2.94 -12.52
N SER A 4 -3.64 2.18 -12.45
CA SER A 4 -2.29 2.60 -12.84
C SER A 4 -1.60 1.49 -13.62
N PRO A 5 -0.61 1.79 -14.50
CA PRO A 5 0.12 0.78 -15.27
C PRO A 5 0.68 -0.34 -14.38
N ASP A 6 0.26 -1.59 -14.64
CA ASP A 6 0.77 -2.79 -13.98
C ASP A 6 0.45 -4.01 -14.86
N HIS A 7 1.31 -5.02 -14.87
CA HIS A 7 1.15 -6.26 -15.66
C HIS A 7 0.79 -6.07 -17.15
N LEU A 8 1.29 -5.00 -17.78
CA LEU A 8 0.90 -4.62 -19.15
C LEU A 8 1.26 -5.67 -20.20
N ASP A 9 2.34 -6.41 -19.98
CA ASP A 9 2.80 -7.55 -20.77
C ASP A 9 1.71 -8.64 -20.87
N ARG A 10 1.05 -8.96 -19.75
CA ARG A 10 0.00 -9.98 -19.68
C ARG A 10 -1.31 -9.52 -20.30
N HIS A 11 -1.52 -8.20 -20.35
CA HIS A 11 -2.78 -7.59 -20.72
C HIS A 11 -2.77 -6.92 -22.10
N GLY A 12 -1.65 -6.95 -22.84
CA GLY A 12 -1.56 -6.30 -24.15
C GLY A 12 -1.66 -4.77 -24.07
N GLY A 13 -1.11 -4.18 -22.99
CA GLY A 13 -1.14 -2.74 -22.74
C GLY A 13 -2.29 -2.26 -21.85
N LEU A 14 -2.37 -0.93 -21.65
CA LEU A 14 -3.26 -0.32 -20.66
C LEU A 14 -4.74 -0.54 -20.98
N GLY A 15 -5.11 -0.56 -22.27
CA GLY A 15 -6.49 -0.80 -22.71
C GLY A 15 -7.00 -2.19 -22.33
N GLY A 16 -6.19 -3.24 -22.54
CA GLY A 16 -6.55 -4.60 -22.14
C GLY A 16 -6.55 -4.78 -20.62
N TYR A 17 -5.66 -4.08 -19.89
CA TYR A 17 -5.66 -4.07 -18.43
C TYR A 17 -6.93 -3.41 -17.86
N PHE A 18 -7.33 -2.27 -18.43
CA PHE A 18 -8.60 -1.60 -18.11
C PHE A 18 -9.79 -2.51 -18.40
N ALA A 19 -9.85 -3.10 -19.60
CA ALA A 19 -10.94 -4.00 -20.00
C ALA A 19 -11.07 -5.19 -19.04
N ALA A 20 -9.95 -5.79 -18.64
CA ALA A 20 -9.94 -6.90 -17.68
C ALA A 20 -10.53 -6.49 -16.31
N LYS A 21 -10.14 -5.34 -15.76
CA LYS A 21 -10.68 -4.87 -14.47
C LYS A 21 -12.13 -4.39 -14.54
N ARG A 22 -12.52 -3.79 -15.67
CA ARG A 22 -13.89 -3.32 -15.92
C ARG A 22 -14.91 -4.45 -15.72
N ARG A 23 -14.55 -5.69 -16.05
CA ARG A 23 -15.40 -6.89 -15.89
C ARG A 23 -16.03 -6.99 -14.50
N LEU A 24 -15.29 -6.65 -13.43
CA LEU A 24 -15.80 -6.65 -12.04
C LEU A 24 -17.06 -5.80 -11.85
N PHE A 25 -17.24 -4.75 -12.65
CA PHE A 25 -18.34 -3.79 -12.50
C PHE A 25 -19.49 -4.02 -13.47
N VAL A 26 -19.33 -4.91 -14.46
CA VAL A 26 -20.32 -5.14 -15.53
C VAL A 26 -20.79 -6.58 -15.59
N GLU A 27 -19.89 -7.54 -15.37
CA GLU A 27 -20.25 -8.95 -15.40
C GLU A 27 -21.04 -9.30 -14.14
N GLY A 28 -22.16 -10.01 -14.32
CA GLY A 28 -23.07 -10.36 -13.23
C GLY A 28 -24.04 -9.26 -12.81
N GLY A 29 -23.94 -8.05 -13.39
CA GLY A 29 -24.89 -6.95 -13.14
C GLY A 29 -24.98 -6.54 -11.67
N PRO A 30 -23.88 -6.08 -11.04
CA PRO A 30 -23.89 -5.76 -9.61
C PRO A 30 -24.85 -4.62 -9.28
N ASP A 31 -25.55 -4.74 -8.14
CA ASP A 31 -26.50 -3.71 -7.67
C ASP A 31 -25.82 -2.36 -7.39
N ARG A 32 -24.54 -2.40 -6.99
CA ARG A 32 -23.73 -1.24 -6.61
C ARG A 32 -22.32 -1.36 -7.16
N ALA A 33 -21.76 -0.24 -7.61
CA ALA A 33 -20.40 -0.10 -8.08
C ALA A 33 -19.70 1.03 -7.31
N VAL A 34 -18.64 0.70 -6.57
CA VAL A 34 -17.80 1.68 -5.86
C VAL A 34 -16.57 1.99 -6.71
N ILE A 35 -16.50 3.21 -7.24
CA ILE A 35 -15.51 3.58 -8.27
C ILE A 35 -14.73 4.82 -7.85
N GLY A 36 -13.40 4.70 -7.83
CA GLY A 36 -12.49 5.84 -7.72
C GLY A 36 -12.57 6.70 -8.98
N VAL A 37 -12.65 8.02 -8.83
CA VAL A 37 -12.80 8.97 -9.96
C VAL A 37 -11.69 10.02 -10.01
N ASP A 38 -10.59 9.79 -9.30
CA ASP A 38 -9.42 10.68 -9.30
C ASP A 38 -8.69 10.60 -10.66
N GLU A 39 -8.64 9.41 -11.28
CA GLU A 39 -8.12 9.15 -12.62
C GLU A 39 -9.18 9.24 -13.74
N ALA A 40 -8.71 9.34 -15.00
CA ALA A 40 -9.58 9.50 -16.17
C ALA A 40 -10.42 8.24 -16.45
N GLU A 41 -9.82 7.07 -16.27
CA GLU A 41 -10.41 5.76 -16.50
C GLU A 41 -11.52 5.47 -15.50
N GLY A 42 -11.31 5.85 -14.23
CA GLY A 42 -12.32 5.79 -13.18
C GLY A 42 -13.51 6.70 -13.46
N ARG A 43 -13.27 7.94 -13.92
CA ARG A 43 -14.34 8.85 -14.39
C ARG A 43 -15.10 8.28 -15.58
N PHE A 44 -14.38 7.74 -16.56
CA PHE A 44 -14.96 7.13 -17.75
C PHE A 44 -15.86 5.95 -17.38
N LEU A 45 -15.36 5.03 -16.54
CA LEU A 45 -16.14 3.88 -16.07
C LEU A 45 -17.37 4.30 -15.27
N ALA A 46 -17.21 5.24 -14.33
CA ALA A 46 -18.33 5.78 -13.56
C ALA A 46 -19.37 6.48 -14.44
N GLY A 47 -18.95 7.09 -15.56
CA GLY A 47 -19.85 7.67 -16.56
C GLY A 47 -20.60 6.59 -17.35
N GLN A 48 -19.91 5.55 -17.79
CA GLN A 48 -20.51 4.44 -18.55
C GLN A 48 -21.58 3.67 -17.77
N LEU A 49 -21.43 3.52 -16.45
CA LEU A 49 -22.35 2.74 -15.61
C LEU A 49 -23.53 3.54 -15.07
N SER A 50 -23.50 4.87 -15.18
CA SER A 50 -24.53 5.75 -14.63
C SER A 50 -25.62 5.97 -15.67
N GLU A 51 -26.89 5.72 -15.32
CA GLU A 51 -28.03 6.05 -16.19
C GLU A 51 -28.48 7.53 -16.06
N GLY A 52 -27.95 8.23 -15.07
CA GLY A 52 -28.18 9.66 -14.87
C GLY A 52 -27.34 10.20 -13.71
N ALA A 53 -27.39 11.53 -13.51
CA ALA A 53 -26.58 12.20 -12.49
C ALA A 53 -26.95 11.78 -11.05
N GLY A 54 -28.21 11.37 -10.81
CA GLY A 54 -28.71 10.92 -9.52
C GLY A 54 -28.67 9.40 -9.31
N ASP A 55 -27.99 8.65 -10.17
CA ASP A 55 -27.96 7.19 -10.09
C ASP A 55 -27.11 6.72 -8.91
N ASP A 56 -27.79 6.29 -7.85
CA ASP A 56 -27.15 5.82 -6.61
C ASP A 56 -26.45 4.46 -6.80
N ARG A 57 -26.62 3.75 -7.93
CA ARG A 57 -25.90 2.49 -8.18
C ARG A 57 -24.39 2.72 -8.26
N VAL A 58 -23.97 3.90 -8.72
CA VAL A 58 -22.56 4.27 -8.83
C VAL A 58 -22.14 5.16 -7.67
N ILE A 59 -21.41 4.59 -6.72
CA ILE A 59 -20.83 5.30 -5.59
C ILE A 59 -19.45 5.83 -6.01
N ARG A 60 -19.35 7.16 -6.18
CA ARG A 60 -18.11 7.80 -6.65
C ARG A 60 -17.19 8.13 -5.48
N VAL A 61 -15.92 7.75 -5.60
CA VAL A 61 -14.88 7.92 -4.59
C VAL A 61 -13.79 8.90 -5.06
N SER A 62 -13.42 9.86 -4.22
CA SER A 62 -12.31 10.79 -4.51
C SER A 62 -11.53 11.16 -3.25
N VAL A 63 -10.22 11.35 -3.38
CA VAL A 63 -9.40 11.99 -2.33
C VAL A 63 -8.69 13.26 -2.80
N GLU A 64 -8.78 13.59 -4.09
CA GLU A 64 -8.19 14.79 -4.66
C GLU A 64 -9.13 16.00 -4.58
N ARG A 65 -10.45 15.76 -4.67
CA ARG A 65 -11.45 16.82 -4.71
C ARG A 65 -12.70 16.49 -3.92
N LYS A 66 -13.43 17.54 -3.55
CA LYS A 66 -14.80 17.41 -3.08
C LYS A 66 -15.67 17.01 -4.27
N LEU A 67 -16.54 16.02 -4.06
CA LEU A 67 -17.55 15.64 -5.04
C LEU A 67 -18.87 16.33 -4.70
N GLU A 68 -19.52 16.89 -5.70
CA GLU A 68 -20.75 17.67 -5.58
C GLU A 68 -21.78 17.20 -6.60
N GLY A 69 -23.03 17.58 -6.38
CA GLY A 69 -24.15 17.24 -7.26
C GLY A 69 -25.04 16.12 -6.73
N PRO A 70 -25.99 15.66 -7.56
CA PRO A 70 -26.86 14.56 -7.23
C PRO A 70 -26.11 13.22 -7.24
N GLY A 71 -26.70 12.20 -6.61
CA GLY A 71 -26.14 10.86 -6.51
C GLY A 71 -25.41 10.61 -5.20
N TRP A 72 -24.59 9.57 -5.19
CA TRP A 72 -23.90 9.07 -4.00
C TRP A 72 -22.38 9.25 -4.13
N HIS A 73 -21.82 10.04 -3.23
CA HIS A 73 -20.41 10.38 -3.20
C HIS A 73 -19.79 10.07 -1.85
N VAL A 74 -18.57 9.53 -1.88
CA VAL A 74 -17.74 9.34 -0.70
C VAL A 74 -16.37 9.94 -1.00
N PHE A 75 -15.92 10.94 -0.25
CA PHE A 75 -14.62 11.56 -0.53
C PHE A 75 -13.88 11.88 0.75
N ALA A 76 -12.55 11.95 0.68
CA ALA A 76 -11.74 12.37 1.82
C ALA A 76 -10.92 13.63 1.52
N ARG A 77 -10.99 14.61 2.42
CA ARG A 77 -10.24 15.88 2.32
C ARG A 77 -9.67 16.25 3.68
N LYS A 78 -8.38 16.63 3.70
CA LYS A 78 -7.68 17.06 4.93
C LYS A 78 -7.84 16.07 6.11
N GLY A 79 -7.90 14.77 5.81
CA GLY A 79 -8.07 13.70 6.80
C GLY A 79 -9.52 13.40 7.22
N TYR A 80 -10.51 14.08 6.64
CA TYR A 80 -11.93 13.78 6.91
C TYR A 80 -12.56 13.04 5.75
N LEU A 81 -13.16 11.88 6.02
CA LEU A 81 -14.02 11.17 5.09
C LEU A 81 -15.44 11.74 5.18
N SER A 82 -16.07 12.01 4.05
CA SER A 82 -17.42 12.55 3.97
C SER A 82 -18.27 11.72 3.01
N GLU A 83 -19.48 11.39 3.44
CA GLU A 83 -20.51 10.84 2.56
C GLU A 83 -21.53 11.90 2.22
N TYR A 84 -21.78 12.07 0.93
CA TYR A 84 -22.85 12.91 0.41
C TYR A 84 -23.85 12.07 -0.35
N ARG A 85 -25.14 12.30 -0.10
CA ARG A 85 -26.25 11.75 -0.88
C ARG A 85 -27.19 12.87 -1.28
N LYS A 86 -27.58 12.92 -2.56
CA LYS A 86 -28.50 13.94 -3.08
C LYS A 86 -28.06 15.36 -2.66
N ALA A 87 -26.77 15.66 -2.86
CA ALA A 87 -26.11 16.91 -2.48
C ALA A 87 -26.11 17.30 -0.98
N ARG A 88 -26.52 16.40 -0.07
CA ARG A 88 -26.47 16.64 1.38
C ARG A 88 -25.43 15.74 2.03
N GLN A 89 -24.72 16.29 3.01
CA GLN A 89 -23.81 15.50 3.84
C GLN A 89 -24.62 14.57 4.75
N VAL A 90 -24.33 13.27 4.68
CA VAL A 90 -24.95 12.23 5.49
C VAL A 90 -24.05 11.85 6.66
N ALA A 91 -22.72 11.85 6.46
CA ALA A 91 -21.75 11.50 7.49
C ALA A 91 -20.43 12.24 7.28
N SER A 92 -19.68 12.39 8.37
CA SER A 92 -18.29 12.84 8.39
C SER A 92 -17.52 12.03 9.43
N LEU A 93 -16.42 11.40 9.04
CA LEU A 93 -15.55 10.64 9.93
C LEU A 93 -14.16 11.30 9.93
N ASP A 94 -13.53 11.38 11.10
CA ASP A 94 -12.15 11.85 11.24
C ASP A 94 -11.16 10.69 11.11
N LEU A 95 -10.47 10.60 9.98
CA LEU A 95 -9.48 9.53 9.75
C LEU A 95 -8.11 9.84 10.38
N ARG A 96 -7.86 11.08 10.83
CA ARG A 96 -6.53 11.50 11.29
C ARG A 96 -6.09 10.77 12.56
N ALA A 97 -7.05 10.41 13.40
CA ALA A 97 -6.80 9.65 14.63
C ALA A 97 -6.61 8.15 14.39
N ILE A 98 -6.87 7.66 13.18
CA ILE A 98 -6.92 6.23 12.89
C ILE A 98 -5.54 5.74 12.47
N ARG A 99 -4.84 5.07 13.39
CA ARG A 99 -3.45 4.61 13.22
C ARG A 99 -3.24 3.76 11.98
N GLY A 100 -4.20 2.90 11.62
CA GLY A 100 -4.09 2.02 10.45
C GLY A 100 -4.37 2.68 9.10
N LEU A 101 -4.77 3.95 9.06
CA LEU A 101 -5.13 4.66 7.83
C LEU A 101 -4.28 5.92 7.56
N PRO A 102 -2.94 5.88 7.68
CA PRO A 102 -2.13 7.08 7.45
C PRO A 102 -2.09 7.45 5.97
N GLY A 103 -2.26 8.74 5.67
CA GLY A 103 -2.00 9.33 4.35
C GLY A 103 -3.11 9.17 3.32
N ALA A 104 -3.01 9.95 2.23
CA ALA A 104 -4.07 10.10 1.23
C ALA A 104 -4.46 8.79 0.53
N HIS A 105 -3.50 7.91 0.25
CA HIS A 105 -3.78 6.63 -0.40
C HIS A 105 -4.62 5.69 0.49
N ASN A 106 -4.39 5.68 1.81
CA ASN A 106 -5.21 4.91 2.74
C ASN A 106 -6.58 5.57 2.96
N HIS A 107 -6.67 6.90 2.89
CA HIS A 107 -7.98 7.55 2.85
C HIS A 107 -8.80 7.14 1.61
N GLN A 108 -8.17 6.93 0.45
CA GLN A 108 -8.87 6.44 -0.75
C GLN A 108 -9.38 5.01 -0.54
N ASN A 109 -8.57 4.15 0.08
CA ASN A 109 -8.97 2.82 0.50
C ASN A 109 -10.13 2.86 1.52
N ALA A 110 -10.06 3.76 2.50
CA ALA A 110 -11.12 3.96 3.49
C ALA A 110 -12.42 4.41 2.84
N CYS A 111 -12.39 5.36 1.89
CA CYS A 111 -13.57 5.78 1.14
C CYS A 111 -14.18 4.62 0.32
N ALA A 112 -13.34 3.80 -0.32
CA ALA A 112 -13.82 2.64 -1.06
C ALA A 112 -14.45 1.57 -0.14
N ALA A 113 -13.79 1.26 0.99
CA ALA A 113 -14.32 0.34 2.00
C ALA A 113 -15.63 0.86 2.61
N TYR A 114 -15.67 2.15 2.97
CA TYR A 114 -16.87 2.82 3.46
C TYR A 114 -18.00 2.73 2.44
N GLY A 115 -17.75 3.05 1.16
CA GLY A 115 -18.75 2.93 0.09
C GLY A 115 -19.31 1.51 -0.05
N ALA A 116 -18.45 0.50 0.00
CA ALA A 116 -18.87 -0.91 -0.08
C ALA A 116 -19.70 -1.34 1.13
N LEU A 117 -19.28 -0.99 2.36
CA LEU A 117 -20.02 -1.33 3.57
C LEU A 117 -21.36 -0.59 3.65
N ARG A 118 -21.42 0.66 3.18
CA ARG A 118 -22.67 1.40 3.09
C ARG A 118 -23.61 0.82 2.03
N ALA A 119 -23.09 0.27 0.93
CA ALA A 119 -23.88 -0.46 -0.06
C ALA A 119 -24.52 -1.72 0.53
N LEU A 120 -23.87 -2.36 1.51
CA LEU A 120 -24.38 -3.49 2.28
C LEU A 120 -25.32 -3.09 3.44
N GLY A 121 -25.64 -1.79 3.58
CA GLY A 121 -26.61 -1.31 4.57
C GLY A 121 -26.04 -1.02 5.96
N LEU A 122 -24.71 -1.09 6.16
CA LEU A 122 -24.11 -0.71 7.44
C LEU A 122 -24.27 0.80 7.69
N SER A 123 -24.44 1.17 8.96
CA SER A 123 -24.52 2.57 9.37
C SER A 123 -23.12 3.22 9.43
N PRO A 124 -23.00 4.55 9.28
CA PRO A 124 -21.70 5.22 9.39
C PRO A 124 -21.01 4.94 10.73
N LYS A 125 -21.78 4.88 11.83
CA LYS A 125 -21.27 4.63 13.18
C LYS A 125 -20.61 3.25 13.32
N ILE A 126 -21.19 2.20 12.73
CA ILE A 126 -20.59 0.85 12.76
C ILE A 126 -19.28 0.84 11.98
N ILE A 127 -19.24 1.52 10.83
CA ILE A 127 -18.04 1.58 9.99
C ILE A 127 -16.92 2.37 10.68
N GLU A 128 -17.27 3.48 11.34
CA GLU A 128 -16.34 4.28 12.13
C GLU A 128 -15.67 3.46 13.23
N GLN A 129 -16.45 2.71 14.02
CA GLN A 129 -15.93 1.78 15.02
C GLN A 129 -14.99 0.72 14.41
N GLY A 130 -15.34 0.20 13.23
CA GLY A 130 -14.47 -0.71 12.49
C GLY A 130 -13.13 -0.08 12.14
N PHE A 131 -13.13 1.16 11.64
CA PHE A 131 -11.89 1.88 11.34
C PHE A 131 -11.06 2.16 12.59
N GLU A 132 -11.66 2.53 13.72
CA GLU A 132 -10.93 2.77 14.98
C GLU A 132 -10.11 1.56 15.43
N THR A 133 -10.61 0.34 15.18
CA THR A 133 -9.90 -0.90 15.53
C THR A 133 -8.86 -1.33 14.50
N PHE A 134 -8.87 -0.75 13.29
CA PHE A 134 -8.00 -1.17 12.20
C PHE A 134 -6.54 -0.74 12.46
N GLN A 135 -5.66 -1.73 12.65
CA GLN A 135 -4.23 -1.53 12.91
C GLN A 135 -3.37 -1.44 11.64
N GLY A 136 -4.00 -1.49 10.45
CA GLY A 136 -3.29 -1.71 9.19
C GLY A 136 -3.29 -3.17 8.78
N LEU A 137 -2.66 -3.48 7.65
CA LEU A 137 -2.48 -4.85 7.19
C LEU A 137 -1.10 -5.36 7.63
N PRO A 138 -1.01 -6.64 8.07
CA PRO A 138 0.29 -7.29 8.20
C PRO A 138 1.12 -7.11 6.93
N HIS A 139 2.43 -6.95 7.11
CA HIS A 139 3.39 -6.84 6.01
C HIS A 139 3.23 -5.61 5.10
N ARG A 140 2.47 -4.59 5.53
CA ARG A 140 2.29 -3.30 4.82
C ARG A 140 2.66 -2.12 5.72
N SER A 141 3.95 -1.77 5.74
CA SER A 141 4.55 -0.81 6.69
C SER A 141 4.16 -1.09 8.16
N GLN A 142 4.08 -2.36 8.53
CA GLN A 142 3.68 -2.81 9.85
C GLN A 142 4.80 -2.57 10.86
N ILE A 143 4.58 -1.74 11.87
CA ILE A 143 5.50 -1.61 13.00
C ILE A 143 5.42 -2.91 13.82
N VAL A 144 6.54 -3.64 13.88
CA VAL A 144 6.68 -4.91 14.61
C VAL A 144 7.00 -4.66 16.08
N GLY A 145 7.86 -3.67 16.36
CA GLY A 145 8.26 -3.29 17.70
C GLY A 145 9.29 -2.17 17.71
N GLU A 146 9.68 -1.76 18.91
CA GLU A 146 10.69 -0.73 19.13
C GLU A 146 11.61 -1.14 20.29
N LYS A 147 12.92 -0.93 20.15
CA LYS A 147 13.90 -1.13 21.22
C LYS A 147 15.00 -0.10 21.14
N GLY A 148 15.31 0.56 22.26
CA GLY A 148 16.43 1.52 22.33
C GLY A 148 16.29 2.69 21.34
N GLY A 149 15.06 3.08 20.98
CA GLY A 149 14.79 4.11 19.98
C GLY A 149 14.92 3.64 18.53
N VAL A 150 15.09 2.34 18.28
CA VAL A 150 15.10 1.74 16.94
C VAL A 150 13.73 1.13 16.66
N VAL A 151 13.13 1.49 15.52
CA VAL A 151 11.82 0.96 15.10
C VAL A 151 12.01 -0.14 14.07
N PHE A 152 11.31 -1.27 14.23
CA PHE A 152 11.33 -2.39 13.30
C PHE A 152 10.05 -2.42 12.47
N VAL A 153 10.17 -2.39 11.14
CA VAL A 153 9.03 -2.25 10.23
C VAL A 153 9.03 -3.36 9.18
N ASN A 154 7.92 -4.07 9.10
CA ASN A 154 7.64 -5.12 8.13
C ASN A 154 6.83 -4.57 6.96
N ASP A 155 7.46 -4.45 5.79
CA ASP A 155 6.82 -4.13 4.52
C ASP A 155 7.13 -5.21 3.46
N SER A 156 7.09 -6.49 3.85
CA SER A 156 7.37 -7.63 2.95
C SER A 156 6.52 -7.63 1.67
N LYS A 157 5.35 -6.96 1.68
CA LYS A 157 4.48 -6.78 0.51
C LYS A 157 5.07 -5.83 -0.56
N ALA A 158 6.13 -5.09 -0.25
CA ALA A 158 6.90 -4.29 -1.20
C ALA A 158 7.71 -5.18 -2.18
N THR A 159 6.99 -5.96 -2.97
CA THR A 159 7.51 -6.95 -3.94
C THR A 159 7.88 -6.36 -5.30
N ASN A 160 7.95 -5.03 -5.38
CA ASN A 160 8.39 -4.30 -6.55
C ASN A 160 9.07 -2.98 -6.12
N VAL A 161 9.79 -2.39 -7.07
CA VAL A 161 10.63 -1.21 -6.86
C VAL A 161 9.82 0.01 -6.43
N GLU A 162 8.64 0.22 -7.00
CA GLU A 162 7.81 1.39 -6.68
C GLU A 162 7.23 1.32 -5.27
N ALA A 163 6.85 0.11 -4.82
CA ALA A 163 6.40 -0.12 -3.46
C ALA A 163 7.55 0.08 -2.47
N ALA A 164 8.74 -0.44 -2.76
CA ALA A 164 9.92 -0.22 -1.93
C ALA A 164 10.32 1.26 -1.86
N ALA A 165 10.26 2.00 -2.98
CA ALA A 165 10.51 3.44 -3.00
C ALA A 165 9.59 4.20 -2.04
N ARG A 166 8.29 3.87 -2.05
CA ARG A 166 7.31 4.47 -1.13
C ARG A 166 7.59 4.13 0.33
N ALA A 167 8.05 2.91 0.61
CA ALA A 167 8.44 2.49 1.94
C ALA A 167 9.67 3.27 2.44
N LEU A 168 10.69 3.42 1.58
CA LEU A 168 11.92 4.17 1.89
C LEU A 168 11.65 5.66 2.11
N GLN A 169 10.68 6.25 1.40
CA GLN A 169 10.31 7.66 1.58
C GLN A 169 9.61 7.94 2.91
N ALA A 170 9.12 6.91 3.61
CA ALA A 170 8.37 7.08 4.85
C ALA A 170 9.26 7.29 6.10
N PHE A 171 10.58 7.09 5.98
CA PHE A 171 11.53 7.18 7.10
C PHE A 171 12.80 7.94 6.69
N ASP A 172 13.51 8.51 7.67
CA ASP A 172 14.67 9.37 7.40
C ASP A 172 16.02 8.64 7.52
N ARG A 173 16.11 7.59 8.35
CA ARG A 173 17.34 6.82 8.60
C ARG A 173 17.06 5.33 8.60
N ILE A 174 17.48 4.63 7.55
CA ILE A 174 16.98 3.29 7.25
C ILE A 174 18.12 2.27 7.22
N ARG A 175 17.91 1.19 7.96
CA ARG A 175 18.63 -0.08 7.85
C ARG A 175 17.80 -1.04 7.02
N TRP A 176 18.13 -1.11 5.74
CA TRP A 176 17.23 -1.62 4.72
C TRP A 176 17.51 -3.09 4.44
N ILE A 177 16.53 -3.97 4.69
CA ILE A 177 16.59 -5.36 4.26
C ILE A 177 15.98 -5.47 2.86
N VAL A 178 16.82 -5.88 1.90
CA VAL A 178 16.52 -5.89 0.46
C VAL A 178 16.86 -7.24 -0.17
N GLY A 179 16.11 -7.65 -1.19
CA GLY A 179 16.45 -8.81 -1.99
C GLY A 179 15.39 -9.89 -2.02
N GLY A 180 15.69 -10.95 -2.76
CA GLY A 180 14.76 -11.97 -3.22
C GLY A 180 14.87 -12.15 -4.73
N GLN A 181 13.79 -12.62 -5.37
CA GLN A 181 13.73 -12.77 -6.82
C GLN A 181 13.43 -11.42 -7.50
N MET A 182 14.44 -10.88 -8.19
CA MET A 182 14.33 -9.58 -8.86
C MET A 182 13.40 -9.64 -10.08
N LYS A 183 12.65 -8.57 -10.29
CA LYS A 183 11.84 -8.34 -11.50
C LYS A 183 12.60 -7.46 -12.49
N ASP A 184 12.17 -7.48 -13.74
CA ASP A 184 12.74 -6.64 -14.79
C ASP A 184 12.71 -5.15 -14.40
N GLY A 185 13.82 -4.45 -14.67
CA GLY A 185 13.96 -3.01 -14.44
C GLY A 185 14.92 -2.60 -13.31
N GLY A 186 15.41 -3.55 -12.52
CA GLY A 186 16.46 -3.34 -11.51
C GLY A 186 16.10 -2.30 -10.42
N LEU A 187 17.10 -1.92 -9.61
CA LEU A 187 16.93 -1.04 -8.44
C LEU A 187 17.28 0.43 -8.72
N ALA A 188 17.60 0.78 -9.96
CA ALA A 188 18.04 2.14 -10.33
C ALA A 188 17.02 3.24 -9.95
N LYS A 189 15.72 2.93 -9.95
CA LYS A 189 14.66 3.89 -9.53
C LYS A 189 14.67 4.20 -8.03
N LEU A 190 15.42 3.45 -7.21
CA LEU A 190 15.56 3.69 -5.77
C LEU A 190 16.68 4.66 -5.43
N ARG A 191 17.55 5.03 -6.40
CA ARG A 191 18.66 5.98 -6.19
C ARG A 191 18.23 7.29 -5.50
N PRO A 192 17.07 7.91 -5.82
CA PRO A 192 16.62 9.11 -5.12
C PRO A 192 16.32 8.90 -3.62
N CYS A 193 16.23 7.65 -3.16
CA CYS A 193 16.01 7.30 -1.75
C CYS A 193 17.32 6.88 -1.04
N ALA A 194 18.45 6.83 -1.75
CA ALA A 194 19.72 6.31 -1.21
C ALA A 194 20.20 7.10 0.02
N ASP A 195 20.02 8.42 0.04
CA ASP A 195 20.43 9.30 1.15
C ASP A 195 19.73 8.98 2.49
N ARG A 196 18.60 8.26 2.43
CA ARG A 196 17.86 7.81 3.61
C ARG A 196 18.37 6.48 4.15
N VAL A 197 19.13 5.73 3.36
CA VAL A 197 19.60 4.38 3.71
C VAL A 197 20.99 4.48 4.33
N VAL A 198 21.06 4.17 5.63
CA VAL A 198 22.32 4.10 6.39
C VAL A 198 23.14 2.89 5.93
N LYS A 199 22.50 1.71 5.83
CA LYS A 199 23.10 0.48 5.33
C LYS A 199 22.03 -0.48 4.81
N ALA A 200 22.33 -1.21 3.74
CA ALA A 200 21.49 -2.25 3.19
C ALA A 200 22.00 -3.65 3.57
N TYR A 201 21.07 -4.56 3.84
CA TYR A 201 21.33 -5.95 4.22
C TYR A 201 20.65 -6.84 3.18
N VAL A 202 21.46 -7.44 2.31
CA VAL A 202 21.00 -8.08 1.10
C VAL A 202 20.74 -9.57 1.34
N ILE A 203 19.50 -10.00 1.10
CA ILE A 203 19.02 -11.38 1.26
C ILE A 203 18.65 -12.00 -0.09
N GLY A 204 18.38 -13.30 -0.10
CA GLY A 204 17.95 -14.01 -1.30
C GLY A 204 19.07 -14.74 -2.03
N ARG A 205 18.68 -15.59 -2.98
CA ARG A 205 19.62 -16.36 -3.81
C ARG A 205 20.45 -15.47 -4.74
N GLN A 206 19.90 -14.31 -5.11
CA GLN A 206 20.52 -13.32 -6.01
C GLN A 206 21.17 -12.16 -5.23
N ALA A 207 21.55 -12.39 -3.97
CA ALA A 207 22.00 -11.30 -3.10
C ALA A 207 23.27 -10.61 -3.62
N ARG A 208 24.15 -11.32 -4.33
CA ARG A 208 25.37 -10.72 -4.89
C ARG A 208 25.06 -9.82 -6.07
N GLU A 209 24.16 -10.23 -6.95
CA GLU A 209 23.70 -9.43 -8.08
C GLU A 209 22.98 -8.17 -7.60
N VAL A 210 22.10 -8.30 -6.60
CA VAL A 210 21.42 -7.16 -5.97
C VAL A 210 22.43 -6.20 -5.34
N ALA A 211 23.44 -6.71 -4.64
CA ALA A 211 24.50 -5.88 -4.06
C ALA A 211 25.25 -5.04 -5.10
N LEU A 212 25.49 -5.59 -6.30
CA LEU A 212 26.09 -4.84 -7.41
C LEU A 212 25.20 -3.69 -7.90
N GLU A 213 23.88 -3.89 -7.92
CA GLU A 213 22.94 -2.83 -8.34
C GLU A 213 22.86 -1.66 -7.35
N ILE A 214 23.14 -1.91 -6.07
CA ILE A 214 23.14 -0.90 -5.00
C ILE A 214 24.54 -0.57 -4.50
N ALA A 215 25.58 -0.76 -5.31
CA ALA A 215 26.97 -0.63 -4.90
C ALA A 215 27.33 0.74 -4.27
N GLU A 216 26.56 1.79 -4.57
CA GLU A 216 26.72 3.14 -4.04
C GLU A 216 26.19 3.30 -2.60
N ILE A 217 25.35 2.37 -2.14
CA ILE A 217 24.81 2.33 -0.77
C ILE A 217 25.71 1.41 0.05
N PRO A 218 26.11 1.79 1.29
CA PRO A 218 26.77 0.86 2.19
C PRO A 218 25.93 -0.41 2.34
N HIS A 219 26.51 -1.58 2.07
CA HIS A 219 25.73 -2.81 2.03
C HIS A 219 26.51 -4.02 2.54
N GLU A 220 25.77 -5.05 2.95
CA GLU A 220 26.31 -6.35 3.34
C GLU A 220 25.47 -7.48 2.75
N VAL A 221 26.14 -8.50 2.22
CA VAL A 221 25.47 -9.71 1.72
C VAL A 221 25.21 -10.65 2.90
N CYS A 222 23.95 -10.72 3.31
CA CYS A 222 23.49 -11.53 4.43
C CYS A 222 22.89 -12.88 3.97
N GLU A 223 22.39 -12.96 2.75
CA GLU A 223 21.73 -14.13 2.12
C GLU A 223 20.44 -14.58 2.81
N THR A 224 20.31 -14.48 4.13
CA THR A 224 19.19 -14.96 4.94
C THR A 224 18.59 -13.85 5.81
N MET A 225 17.29 -13.98 6.12
CA MET A 225 16.58 -13.04 7.00
C MET A 225 17.19 -12.98 8.40
N ALA A 226 17.48 -14.13 9.01
CA ALA A 226 18.06 -14.20 10.35
C ALA A 226 19.38 -13.44 10.45
N LYS A 227 20.30 -13.62 9.49
CA LYS A 227 21.56 -12.86 9.47
C LYS A 227 21.31 -11.37 9.24
N ALA A 228 20.44 -11.00 8.29
CA ALA A 228 20.13 -9.61 8.01
C ALA A 228 19.55 -8.87 9.22
N VAL A 229 18.57 -9.46 9.90
CA VAL A 229 17.95 -8.89 11.10
C VAL A 229 18.96 -8.79 12.24
N ALA A 230 19.74 -9.84 12.50
CA ALA A 230 20.72 -9.84 13.57
C ALA A 230 21.80 -8.76 13.35
N THR A 231 22.37 -8.67 12.14
CA THR A 231 23.36 -7.65 11.82
C THR A 231 22.73 -6.26 11.91
N ALA A 232 21.56 -6.03 11.30
CA ALA A 232 20.88 -4.73 11.33
C ALA A 232 20.56 -4.27 12.75
N ALA A 233 20.04 -5.17 13.60
CA ALA A 233 19.72 -4.86 14.98
C ALA A 233 20.96 -4.55 15.83
N SER A 234 22.07 -5.27 15.61
CA SER A 234 23.31 -5.03 16.37
C SER A 234 24.00 -3.72 16.02
N GLU A 235 23.85 -3.25 14.79
CA GLU A 235 24.48 -2.01 14.32
C GLU A 235 23.58 -0.79 14.51
N ALA A 236 22.27 -0.98 14.77
CA ALA A 236 21.29 0.09 14.84
C ALA A 236 21.47 1.04 16.03
N GLU A 237 21.25 2.32 15.76
CA GLU A 237 21.32 3.39 16.75
C GLU A 237 19.95 4.04 16.94
N ALA A 238 19.74 4.69 18.08
CA ALA A 238 18.49 5.39 18.36
C ALA A 238 18.14 6.38 17.21
N GLY A 239 16.91 6.29 16.70
CA GLY A 239 16.43 7.04 15.54
C GLY A 239 16.55 6.30 14.21
N ASP A 240 17.22 5.14 14.15
CA ASP A 240 17.21 4.28 12.97
C ASP A 240 15.90 3.47 12.86
N THR A 241 15.51 3.17 11.63
CA THR A 241 14.43 2.22 11.30
C THR A 241 15.01 0.99 10.60
N VAL A 242 14.85 -0.20 11.19
CA VAL A 242 15.12 -1.48 10.51
C VAL A 242 13.90 -1.84 9.67
N LEU A 243 14.04 -1.74 8.34
CA LEU A 243 12.92 -1.86 7.40
C LEU A 243 13.11 -3.05 6.46
N LEU A 244 12.18 -4.01 6.51
CA LEU A 244 12.01 -4.98 5.44
C LEU A 244 11.17 -4.37 4.32
N ALA A 245 11.82 -3.97 3.22
CA ALA A 245 11.16 -3.49 2.00
C ALA A 245 11.87 -4.08 0.77
N PRO A 246 11.62 -5.36 0.43
CA PRO A 246 12.57 -6.18 -0.33
C PRO A 246 12.76 -5.78 -1.79
N ALA A 247 11.86 -4.95 -2.37
CA ALA A 247 11.80 -4.57 -3.79
C ALA A 247 11.66 -5.76 -4.78
N ALA A 248 11.57 -6.98 -4.26
CA ALA A 248 11.67 -8.23 -4.99
C ALA A 248 10.58 -9.23 -4.56
N ALA A 249 10.26 -10.16 -5.45
CA ALA A 249 9.38 -11.28 -5.12
C ALA A 249 10.09 -12.22 -4.12
N SER A 250 9.31 -13.00 -3.37
CA SER A 250 9.82 -13.86 -2.28
C SER A 250 10.17 -15.29 -2.71
N PHE A 251 9.84 -15.67 -3.94
CA PHE A 251 9.77 -17.06 -4.40
C PHE A 251 11.12 -17.80 -4.48
N ASP A 252 12.24 -17.11 -4.28
CA ASP A 252 13.55 -17.73 -4.20
C ASP A 252 13.81 -18.39 -2.84
N GLN A 253 13.21 -17.89 -1.76
CA GLN A 253 13.39 -18.39 -0.40
C GLN A 253 12.08 -18.77 0.31
N TYR A 254 10.93 -18.25 -0.15
CA TYR A 254 9.64 -18.40 0.52
C TYR A 254 8.49 -18.61 -0.47
N ASP A 255 7.48 -19.37 -0.05
CA ASP A 255 6.29 -19.65 -0.88
C ASP A 255 5.47 -18.40 -1.23
N ASN A 256 5.52 -17.36 -0.39
CA ASN A 256 4.80 -16.09 -0.59
C ASN A 256 5.40 -14.98 0.30
N PHE A 257 4.92 -13.74 0.12
CA PHE A 257 5.46 -12.59 0.85
C PHE A 257 5.04 -12.58 2.31
N GLU A 258 3.91 -13.19 2.64
CA GLU A 258 3.42 -13.36 4.00
C GLU A 258 4.41 -14.19 4.82
N ARG A 259 4.85 -15.35 4.31
CA ARG A 259 5.88 -16.19 4.95
C ARG A 259 7.19 -15.46 5.20
N ARG A 260 7.66 -14.67 4.23
CA ARG A 260 8.85 -13.81 4.41
C ARG A 260 8.64 -12.75 5.49
N GLY A 261 7.45 -12.18 5.54
CA GLY A 261 7.08 -11.19 6.54
C GLY A 261 6.93 -11.78 7.93
N GLU A 262 6.39 -12.99 8.06
CA GLU A 262 6.32 -13.78 9.31
C GLU A 262 7.73 -14.10 9.83
N ASP A 263 8.63 -14.54 8.95
CA ASP A 263 10.03 -14.82 9.29
C ASP A 263 10.73 -13.56 9.84
N PHE A 264 10.58 -12.41 9.17
CA PHE A 264 11.11 -11.14 9.71
C PHE A 264 10.55 -10.80 11.09
N VAL A 265 9.25 -10.97 11.33
CA VAL A 265 8.65 -10.72 12.65
C VAL A 265 9.21 -11.68 13.71
N ALA A 266 9.38 -12.95 13.37
CA ALA A 266 9.94 -13.95 14.26
C ALA A 266 11.40 -13.65 14.61
N GLU A 267 12.22 -13.25 13.63
CA GLU A 267 13.62 -12.87 13.84
C GLU A 267 13.72 -11.58 14.67
N VAL A 268 12.94 -10.54 14.36
CA VAL A 268 12.90 -9.29 15.13
C VAL A 268 12.52 -9.53 16.59
N SER A 269 11.58 -10.45 16.84
CA SER A 269 11.12 -10.76 18.21
C SER A 269 12.24 -11.33 19.11
N LYS A 270 13.33 -11.85 18.54
CA LYS A 270 14.51 -12.30 19.30
C LYS A 270 15.39 -11.13 19.77
N HIS A 271 15.20 -9.95 19.19
CA HIS A 271 16.01 -8.76 19.44
C HIS A 271 15.27 -7.67 20.19
N LEU A 272 13.95 -7.71 20.29
CA LEU A 272 13.14 -6.83 21.15
C LEU A 272 13.36 -7.20 22.63
#